data_AF-A0A8H4X9L0-F1
#
_entry.id   AF-A0A8H4X9L0-F1
#
_cell.length_a   1.000
_cell.length_b   1.000
_cell.length_c   1.000
_cell.angle_alpha   90.00
_cell.angle_beta   90.00
_cell.angle_gamma   90.00
#
_symmetry.space_group_name_H-M   'P 1'
#
loop_
_entity.id
_entity.type
_entity.pdbx_description
1 polymer ?
#
loop_
_entity_poly.entity_id
_entity_poly.type
_entity_poly.pdbx_seq_one_letter_code
_entity_poly.pdbx_strand_id
1 'polypeptide(L)'
;MMLLSKDRFTSSDLGPSWRVKFPSRFDRDALCCDIFVPSLSSPHNSTKTSQLRLVNVHLDSLPIQPSKRPEQLSIVAELLREAGQGLVAGDFNPVLPEDDALVQGNGLVDAWVELHKTKPGFTWGVDGKQKFPAGRLDKVAMLGLRPVDIEVLHPDTIQGDDGQVVSWSDHSGLKCTFDL
;
A
#
# COMPACT_ATOMS: atom_id res chain seq x y z
N MET A 1 2.32 -3.96 6.96
CA MET A 1 0.89 -3.97 6.61
C MET A 1 0.29 -5.32 6.99
N MET A 2 -0.89 -5.32 7.63
CA MET A 2 -1.69 -6.53 7.86
C MET A 2 -2.99 -6.36 7.09
N LEU A 3 -3.31 -7.28 6.17
CA LEU A 3 -4.59 -7.28 5.48
C LEU A 3 -5.62 -7.98 6.39
N LEU A 4 -6.66 -7.25 6.79
CA LEU A 4 -7.75 -7.78 7.60
C LEU A 4 -9.04 -7.63 6.80
N SER A 5 -9.64 -8.77 6.41
CA SER A 5 -10.99 -8.79 5.86
C SER A 5 -12.00 -8.88 7.01
N LYS A 6 -13.06 -8.06 6.96
CA LYS A 6 -14.19 -8.17 7.90
C LYS A 6 -15.03 -9.42 7.63
N ASP A 7 -15.07 -9.85 6.37
CA ASP A 7 -15.65 -11.11 5.98
C ASP A 7 -14.56 -12.17 6.07
N ARG A 8 -14.81 -13.27 6.80
CA ARG A 8 -14.03 -14.48 6.55
C ARG A 8 -14.16 -14.72 5.05
N PHE A 9 -13.03 -14.85 4.36
CA PHE A 9 -13.03 -15.36 3.01
C PHE A 9 -13.52 -16.82 3.04
N THR A 10 -14.82 -17.03 3.17
CA THR A 10 -15.42 -18.37 3.30
C THR A 10 -15.33 -19.15 2.00
N SER A 11 -14.94 -18.50 0.90
CA SER A 11 -14.81 -19.08 -0.44
C SER A 11 -13.73 -18.41 -1.29
N SER A 12 -12.71 -17.77 -0.69
CA SER A 12 -11.55 -17.28 -1.47
C SER A 12 -10.40 -18.26 -1.31
N ASP A 13 -9.73 -18.57 -2.40
CA ASP A 13 -8.52 -19.38 -2.37
C ASP A 13 -7.29 -18.47 -2.32
N LEU A 14 -6.33 -18.83 -1.46
CA LEU A 14 -5.04 -18.19 -1.42
C LEU A 14 -4.16 -18.72 -2.56
N GLY A 15 -3.62 -17.81 -3.35
CA GLY A 15 -2.61 -18.09 -4.36
C GLY A 15 -1.20 -18.14 -3.78
N PRO A 16 -0.19 -18.25 -4.66
CA PRO A 16 1.21 -18.24 -4.24
C PRO A 16 1.59 -16.90 -3.60
N SER A 17 2.61 -16.94 -2.75
CA SER A 17 3.31 -15.76 -2.24
C SER A 17 4.77 -15.79 -2.67
N TRP A 18 5.27 -14.68 -3.21
CA TRP A 18 6.65 -14.59 -3.70
C TRP A 18 7.23 -13.20 -3.50
N ARG A 19 8.54 -13.06 -3.68
CA ARG A 19 9.24 -11.78 -3.57
C ARG A 19 9.88 -11.40 -4.90
N VAL A 20 9.82 -10.12 -5.23
CA VAL A 20 10.53 -9.53 -6.36
C VAL A 20 11.56 -8.56 -5.81
N LYS A 21 12.85 -8.85 -6.05
CA LYS A 21 13.94 -7.98 -5.63
C LYS A 21 13.97 -6.73 -6.49
N PHE A 22 14.12 -5.58 -5.84
CA PHE A 22 14.22 -4.31 -6.54
C PHE A 22 15.65 -3.95 -6.88
N PRO A 23 15.87 -3.13 -7.93
CA PRO A 23 17.05 -2.27 -7.99
C PRO A 23 16.95 -1.27 -6.84
N SER A 24 17.72 -1.51 -5.79
CA SER A 24 17.57 -0.82 -4.50
C SER A 24 18.93 -0.52 -3.86
N ARG A 25 19.01 0.59 -3.12
CA ARG A 25 20.14 0.94 -2.26
C ARG A 25 20.00 0.41 -0.83
N PHE A 26 18.83 -0.13 -0.49
CA PHE A 26 18.44 -0.57 0.86
C PHE A 26 17.89 -2.00 0.87
N ASP A 27 18.30 -2.82 -0.12
CA ASP A 27 17.90 -4.22 -0.27
C ASP A 27 16.37 -4.45 -0.26
N ARG A 28 15.61 -3.49 -0.80
CA ARG A 28 14.15 -3.52 -0.84
C ARG A 28 13.62 -4.60 -1.79
N ASP A 29 12.43 -5.10 -1.47
CA ASP A 29 11.67 -6.01 -2.33
C ASP A 29 10.17 -5.69 -2.29
N ALA A 30 9.46 -6.22 -3.28
CA ALA A 30 8.01 -6.34 -3.28
C ALA A 30 7.61 -7.74 -2.80
N LEU A 31 6.79 -7.82 -1.76
CA LEU A 31 6.15 -9.06 -1.35
C LEU A 31 4.79 -9.17 -2.04
N CYS A 32 4.62 -10.16 -2.89
CA CYS A 32 3.44 -10.38 -3.70
C CYS A 32 2.64 -11.57 -3.18
N CYS A 33 1.32 -11.49 -3.27
CA CYS A 33 0.40 -12.60 -3.02
C CYS A 33 -0.84 -12.44 -3.90
N ASP A 34 -1.32 -13.53 -4.46
CA ASP A 34 -2.59 -13.54 -5.18
C ASP A 34 -3.72 -14.08 -4.27
N ILE A 35 -4.90 -13.49 -4.39
CA ILE A 35 -6.14 -13.98 -3.78
C ILE A 35 -7.16 -14.21 -4.89
N PHE A 36 -7.88 -15.32 -4.85
CA PHE A 36 -8.93 -15.63 -5.82
C PHE A 36 -10.30 -15.44 -5.17
N VAL A 37 -11.06 -14.45 -5.62
CA VAL A 37 -12.38 -14.11 -5.07
C VAL A 37 -13.47 -14.55 -6.05
N PRO A 38 -14.57 -15.19 -5.60
CA PRO A 38 -15.67 -15.53 -6.50
C PRO A 38 -16.28 -14.28 -7.14
N SER A 39 -16.47 -14.32 -8.45
CA SER A 39 -17.14 -13.24 -9.17
C SER A 39 -18.64 -13.28 -8.89
N LEU A 40 -19.18 -12.15 -8.41
CA LEU A 40 -20.61 -11.98 -8.18
C LEU A 40 -21.41 -11.73 -9.48
N SER A 41 -20.76 -11.76 -10.64
CA SER A 41 -21.29 -11.19 -11.89
C SER A 41 -22.33 -12.03 -12.65
N SER A 42 -22.76 -13.20 -12.18
CA SER A 42 -23.99 -13.84 -12.70
C SER A 42 -24.49 -15.01 -11.84
N PRO A 43 -25.78 -15.06 -11.45
CA PRO A 43 -26.38 -16.23 -10.80
C PRO A 43 -26.45 -17.48 -11.69
N HIS A 44 -26.14 -17.35 -13.00
CA HIS A 44 -26.12 -18.45 -13.95
C HIS A 44 -24.72 -19.00 -14.28
N ASN A 45 -23.64 -18.43 -13.71
CA ASN A 45 -22.27 -18.90 -13.95
C ASN A 45 -21.42 -18.75 -12.67
N SER A 46 -21.71 -19.57 -11.67
CA SER A 46 -21.13 -19.57 -10.32
C SER A 46 -19.66 -20.04 -10.24
N THR A 47 -18.91 -20.03 -11.35
CA THR A 47 -17.57 -20.63 -11.47
C THR A 47 -16.45 -19.65 -11.78
N LYS A 48 -16.76 -18.38 -12.09
CA LYS A 48 -15.72 -17.40 -12.44
C LYS A 48 -15.08 -16.84 -11.17
N THR A 49 -13.81 -17.14 -10.93
CA THR A 49 -13.00 -16.49 -9.89
C THR A 49 -12.23 -15.32 -10.49
N SER A 50 -12.18 -14.21 -9.75
CA SER A 50 -11.36 -13.04 -10.06
C SER A 50 -10.06 -13.15 -9.29
N GLN A 51 -8.92 -13.13 -10.00
CA GLN A 51 -7.61 -12.98 -9.38
C GLN A 51 -7.42 -11.54 -8.93
N LEU A 52 -6.98 -11.36 -7.70
CA LEU A 52 -6.62 -10.09 -7.09
C LEU A 52 -5.16 -10.18 -6.62
N ARG A 53 -4.28 -9.36 -7.19
CA ARG A 53 -2.89 -9.30 -6.75
C ARG A 53 -2.68 -8.25 -5.67
N LEU A 54 -2.06 -8.66 -4.57
CA LEU A 54 -1.68 -7.80 -3.47
C LEU A 54 -0.16 -7.69 -3.43
N VAL A 55 0.35 -6.46 -3.38
CA VAL A 55 1.78 -6.19 -3.28
C VAL A 55 2.06 -5.33 -2.06
N ASN A 56 2.91 -5.79 -1.15
CA ASN A 56 3.42 -4.99 -0.06
C ASN A 56 4.83 -4.49 -0.39
N VAL A 57 5.08 -3.20 -0.20
CA VAL A 57 6.38 -2.57 -0.47
C VAL A 57 6.91 -1.76 0.72
N HIS A 58 8.22 -1.59 0.72
CA HIS A 58 8.90 -0.51 1.42
C HIS A 58 9.92 0.03 0.41
N LEU A 59 9.63 1.14 -0.25
CA LEU A 59 10.49 1.68 -1.32
C LEU A 59 11.76 2.32 -0.76
N ASP A 60 12.74 2.60 -1.62
CA ASP A 60 14.01 3.21 -1.22
C ASP A 60 13.78 4.51 -0.42
N SER A 61 14.43 4.59 0.74
CA SER A 61 14.33 5.73 1.65
C SER A 61 15.32 6.83 1.25
N LEU A 62 15.22 7.99 1.90
CA LEU A 62 16.10 9.16 1.73
C LEU A 62 16.06 9.83 0.33
N PRO A 63 16.40 11.12 0.25
CA PRO A 63 16.42 11.87 -1.02
C PRO A 63 17.73 11.65 -1.79
N ILE A 64 18.08 10.39 -2.10
CA ILE A 64 19.31 10.05 -2.85
C ILE A 64 19.04 10.17 -4.35
N GLN A 65 19.87 10.94 -5.07
CA GLN A 65 19.80 11.06 -6.53
C GLN A 65 20.89 10.23 -7.25
N PRO A 66 20.58 9.52 -8.35
CA PRO A 66 19.23 9.33 -8.90
C PRO A 66 18.36 8.45 -7.99
N SER A 67 17.07 8.79 -7.90
CA SER A 67 16.05 8.03 -7.18
C SER A 67 15.85 6.65 -7.80
N LYS A 68 15.61 5.65 -6.95
CA LYS A 68 15.24 4.29 -7.37
C LYS A 68 13.74 4.01 -7.29
N ARG A 69 12.99 4.84 -6.56
CA ARG A 69 11.54 4.69 -6.39
C ARG A 69 10.74 4.66 -7.71
N PRO A 70 11.08 5.44 -8.75
CA PRO A 70 10.36 5.36 -10.04
C PRO A 70 10.41 3.96 -10.67
N GLU A 71 11.61 3.37 -10.73
CA GLU A 71 11.82 2.02 -11.29
C GLU A 71 11.15 0.95 -10.40
N GLN A 72 11.25 1.10 -9.08
CA GLN A 72 10.62 0.19 -8.11
C GLN A 72 9.10 0.15 -8.25
N LEU A 73 8.45 1.32 -8.35
CA LEU A 73 7.00 1.38 -8.52
C LEU A 73 6.55 0.92 -9.91
N SER A 74 7.37 1.13 -10.95
CA SER A 74 7.09 0.62 -12.30
C SER A 74 7.02 -0.90 -12.32
N ILE A 75 7.97 -1.58 -11.68
CA ILE A 75 7.96 -3.05 -11.53
C ILE A 75 6.65 -3.49 -10.86
N VAL A 76 6.22 -2.80 -9.81
CA VAL A 76 4.97 -3.14 -9.13
C VAL A 76 3.75 -2.91 -10.02
N ALA A 77 3.70 -1.81 -10.76
CA ALA A 77 2.60 -1.54 -11.68
C ALA A 77 2.48 -2.61 -12.77
N GLU A 78 3.61 -3.10 -13.28
CA GLU A 78 3.64 -4.23 -14.22
C GLU A 78 3.12 -5.52 -13.59
N LEU A 79 3.56 -5.86 -12.37
CA LEU A 79 3.05 -7.02 -11.63
C LEU A 79 1.52 -6.96 -11.46
N LEU A 80 0.96 -5.77 -11.16
CA LEU A 80 -0.49 -5.59 -11.07
C LEU A 80 -1.17 -5.75 -12.43
N ARG A 81 -0.59 -5.22 -13.52
CA ARG A 81 -1.14 -5.36 -14.88
C ARG A 81 -1.14 -6.81 -15.37
N GLU A 82 -0.14 -7.60 -15.02
CA GLU A 82 -0.10 -9.04 -15.33
C GLU A 82 -1.26 -9.81 -14.69
N ALA A 83 -1.67 -9.41 -13.48
CA ALA A 83 -2.86 -9.97 -12.82
C ALA A 83 -4.18 -9.35 -13.31
N GLY A 84 -4.13 -8.28 -14.10
CA GLY A 84 -5.28 -7.51 -14.57
C GLY A 84 -5.88 -6.56 -13.54
N GLN A 85 -5.75 -6.85 -12.25
CA GLN A 85 -6.22 -5.99 -11.15
C GLN A 85 -5.48 -6.29 -9.84
N GLY A 86 -5.46 -5.30 -8.94
CA GLY A 86 -4.83 -5.45 -7.65
C GLY A 86 -4.50 -4.14 -6.97
N LEU A 87 -3.77 -4.24 -5.87
CA LEU A 87 -3.26 -3.08 -5.16
C LEU A 87 -1.84 -3.29 -4.68
N VAL A 88 -1.14 -2.17 -4.53
CA VAL A 88 0.11 -2.06 -3.80
C VAL A 88 -0.10 -1.16 -2.58
N ALA A 89 0.47 -1.56 -1.46
CA ALA A 89 0.43 -0.75 -0.26
C ALA A 89 1.70 -0.91 0.59
N GLY A 90 1.97 0.09 1.42
CA GLY A 90 3.15 0.15 2.28
C GLY A 90 3.80 1.53 2.25
N ASP A 91 5.07 1.58 2.64
CA ASP A 91 5.84 2.82 2.72
C ASP A 91 6.47 3.14 1.37
N PHE A 92 6.00 4.22 0.73
CA PHE A 92 6.48 4.67 -0.57
C PHE A 92 7.68 5.60 -0.46
N ASN A 93 7.99 6.12 0.74
CA ASN A 93 9.04 7.10 0.98
C ASN A 93 9.10 8.26 -0.06
N PRO A 94 7.99 8.96 -0.38
CA PRO A 94 7.98 10.09 -1.31
C PRO A 94 8.68 11.30 -0.69
N VAL A 95 10.01 11.37 -0.84
CA VAL A 95 10.87 12.38 -0.20
C VAL A 95 11.54 13.32 -1.22
N LEU A 96 11.21 13.18 -2.51
CA LEU A 96 11.62 14.06 -3.59
C LEU A 96 10.37 14.59 -4.34
N PRO A 97 10.43 15.79 -4.96
CA PRO A 97 9.29 16.34 -5.71
C PRO A 97 8.79 15.45 -6.85
N GLU A 98 9.68 14.67 -7.48
CA GLU A 98 9.32 13.70 -8.51
C GLU A 98 8.42 12.56 -8.00
N ASP A 99 8.41 12.30 -6.69
CA ASP A 99 7.63 11.23 -6.07
C ASP A 99 6.11 11.54 -6.06
N ASP A 100 5.73 12.81 -6.18
CA ASP A 100 4.32 13.24 -6.15
C ASP A 100 3.51 12.65 -7.31
N ALA A 101 4.12 12.54 -8.48
CA ALA A 101 3.48 12.03 -9.69
C ALA A 101 3.66 10.52 -9.88
N LEU A 102 4.40 9.81 -9.00
CA LEU A 102 4.80 8.42 -9.25
C LEU A 102 3.63 7.44 -9.40
N VAL A 103 2.61 7.58 -8.54
CA VAL A 103 1.45 6.68 -8.57
C VAL A 103 0.66 6.89 -9.87
N GLN A 104 0.30 8.14 -10.17
CA GLN A 104 -0.42 8.49 -11.39
C GLN A 104 0.38 8.18 -12.65
N GLY A 105 1.68 8.45 -12.65
CA GLY A 105 2.60 8.19 -13.77
C GLY A 105 2.69 6.71 -14.13
N ASN A 106 2.36 5.82 -13.19
CA ASN A 106 2.25 4.38 -13.40
C ASN A 106 0.82 3.91 -13.77
N GLY A 107 -0.12 4.84 -13.97
CA GLY A 107 -1.52 4.50 -14.27
C GLY A 107 -2.25 3.85 -13.09
N LEU A 108 -1.77 4.05 -11.87
CA LEU A 108 -2.42 3.58 -10.65
C LEU A 108 -3.25 4.70 -10.01
N VAL A 109 -4.27 4.32 -9.26
CA VAL A 109 -5.11 5.23 -8.48
C VAL A 109 -4.62 5.26 -7.04
N ASP A 110 -4.21 6.42 -6.53
CA ASP A 110 -3.91 6.62 -5.10
C ASP A 110 -5.23 6.75 -4.32
N ALA A 111 -5.54 5.77 -3.46
CA ALA A 111 -6.83 5.72 -2.76
C ALA A 111 -7.09 6.95 -1.86
N TRP A 112 -6.04 7.52 -1.27
CA TRP A 112 -6.18 8.71 -0.43
C TRP A 112 -6.53 9.94 -1.27
N VAL A 113 -5.83 10.13 -2.39
CA VAL A 113 -6.07 11.25 -3.31
C VAL A 113 -7.46 11.14 -3.93
N GLU A 114 -7.87 9.95 -4.34
CA GLU A 114 -9.18 9.71 -4.95
C GLU A 114 -10.32 10.10 -3.99
N LEU A 115 -10.25 9.66 -2.73
CA LEU A 115 -11.34 9.85 -1.75
C LEU A 115 -11.30 11.21 -1.04
N HIS A 116 -10.11 11.74 -0.74
CA HIS A 116 -9.97 12.93 0.10
C HIS A 116 -9.39 14.15 -0.62
N LYS A 117 -9.03 14.03 -1.91
CA LYS A 117 -8.53 15.08 -2.83
C LYS A 117 -7.41 15.95 -2.26
N THR A 118 -7.75 16.91 -1.42
CA THR A 118 -6.85 17.95 -0.89
C THR A 118 -6.41 17.70 0.55
N LYS A 119 -6.93 16.68 1.25
CA LYS A 119 -6.49 16.41 2.63
C LYS A 119 -5.06 15.85 2.64
N PRO A 120 -4.20 16.26 3.58
CA PRO A 120 -2.79 15.85 3.60
C PRO A 120 -2.59 14.36 3.86
N GLY A 121 -3.35 13.77 4.79
CA GLY A 121 -3.26 12.34 5.10
C GLY A 121 -1.90 11.90 5.65
N PHE A 122 -1.26 12.73 6.47
CA PHE A 122 0.06 12.43 7.01
C PHE A 122 0.07 11.11 7.77
N THR A 123 1.00 10.24 7.39
CA THR A 123 1.21 8.94 8.03
C THR A 123 2.50 8.91 8.82
N TRP A 124 3.37 9.91 8.68
CA TRP A 124 4.63 9.98 9.40
C TRP A 124 4.94 11.40 9.87
N GLY A 125 5.67 11.51 10.98
CA GLY A 125 6.10 12.81 11.53
C GLY A 125 5.01 13.62 12.21
N VAL A 126 3.86 13.00 12.53
CA VAL A 126 2.68 13.68 13.06
C VAL A 126 2.86 14.22 14.48
N ASP A 127 3.81 13.68 15.25
CA ASP A 127 4.13 14.16 16.60
C ASP A 127 5.21 15.25 16.62
N GLY A 128 5.75 15.62 15.44
CA GLY A 128 6.69 16.74 15.28
C GLY A 128 8.07 16.52 15.89
N LYS A 129 8.41 15.30 16.29
CA LYS A 129 9.71 14.96 16.92
C LYS A 129 10.82 14.67 15.89
N GLN A 130 10.46 14.60 14.62
CA GLN A 130 11.28 14.15 13.52
C GLN A 130 12.03 15.33 12.91
N LYS A 131 13.21 15.04 12.36
CA LYS A 131 14.04 16.07 11.70
C LYS A 131 13.44 16.55 10.38
N PHE A 132 12.63 15.71 9.74
CA PHE A 132 11.97 16.02 8.48
C PHE A 132 10.51 16.41 8.73
N PRO A 133 9.91 17.26 7.88
CA PRO A 133 8.50 17.61 7.98
C PRO A 133 7.60 16.37 7.95
N ALA A 134 6.41 16.49 8.57
CA ALA A 134 5.38 15.48 8.47
C ALA A 134 5.01 15.21 7.00
N GLY A 135 4.74 13.95 6.68
CA GLY A 135 4.51 13.51 5.31
C GLY A 135 3.54 12.34 5.22
N ARG A 136 2.96 12.17 4.03
CA ARG A 136 2.17 10.98 3.68
C ARG A 136 3.09 9.98 2.98
N LEU A 137 3.81 9.21 3.80
CA LEU A 137 4.79 8.26 3.29
C LEU A 137 4.14 6.95 2.86
N ASP A 138 3.14 6.52 3.62
CA ASP A 138 2.40 5.30 3.38
C ASP A 138 1.28 5.57 2.38
N LYS A 139 1.09 4.65 1.42
CA LYS A 139 0.07 4.75 0.38
C LYS A 139 -0.62 3.43 0.13
N VAL A 140 -1.83 3.49 -0.41
CA VAL A 140 -2.53 2.38 -1.06
C VAL A 140 -2.82 2.82 -2.49
N ALA A 141 -2.19 2.18 -3.46
CA ALA A 141 -2.38 2.46 -4.88
C ALA A 141 -2.98 1.25 -5.59
N MET A 142 -3.94 1.49 -6.48
CA MET A 142 -4.82 0.44 -7.04
C MET A 142 -4.79 0.42 -8.57
N LEU A 143 -4.95 -0.77 -9.13
CA LEU A 143 -5.23 -1.01 -10.55
C LEU A 143 -6.53 -1.81 -10.67
N GLY A 144 -7.50 -1.28 -11.42
CA GLY A 144 -8.75 -1.98 -11.70
C GLY A 144 -9.70 -2.12 -10.50
N LEU A 145 -9.36 -1.54 -9.35
CA LEU A 145 -10.20 -1.50 -8.15
C LEU A 145 -10.71 -0.09 -7.88
N ARG A 146 -11.83 0.02 -7.17
CA ARG A 146 -12.37 1.32 -6.73
C ARG A 146 -12.24 1.46 -5.21
N PRO A 147 -11.52 2.46 -4.69
CA PRO A 147 -11.51 2.74 -3.26
C PRO A 147 -12.88 3.24 -2.82
N VAL A 148 -13.35 2.77 -1.67
CA VAL A 148 -14.65 3.13 -1.05
C VAL A 148 -14.43 3.99 0.18
N ASP A 149 -13.46 3.62 1.01
CA ASP A 149 -13.11 4.34 2.22
C ASP A 149 -11.62 4.21 2.53
N ILE A 150 -11.04 5.22 3.18
CA ILE A 150 -9.67 5.18 3.69
C ILE A 150 -9.53 6.11 4.89
N GLU A 151 -8.95 5.58 5.97
CA GLU A 151 -8.67 6.33 7.20
C GLU A 151 -7.22 6.15 7.68
N VAL A 152 -6.69 7.19 8.33
CA VAL A 152 -5.40 7.16 9.02
C VAL A 152 -5.62 6.72 10.47
N LEU A 153 -4.89 5.70 10.89
CA LEU A 153 -4.91 5.15 12.24
C LEU A 153 -3.64 5.60 12.97
N HIS A 154 -3.72 6.69 13.72
CA HIS A 154 -2.57 7.17 14.49
C HIS A 154 -2.14 6.15 15.53
N PRO A 155 -0.82 6.02 15.75
CA PRO A 155 -0.33 5.03 16.67
C PRO A 155 -0.68 5.40 18.11
N ASP A 156 -1.12 4.40 18.88
CA ASP A 156 -1.28 4.55 20.32
C ASP A 156 0.05 4.29 21.04
N THR A 157 0.07 4.54 22.34
CA THR A 157 1.24 4.34 23.18
C THR A 157 1.20 3.01 23.90
N ILE A 158 2.39 2.42 24.06
CA ILE A 158 2.63 1.24 24.87
C ILE A 158 3.64 1.59 25.96
N GLN A 159 3.47 0.99 27.14
CA GLN A 159 4.44 1.11 28.23
C GLN A 159 5.47 -0.02 28.08
N GLY A 160 6.73 0.36 27.92
CA GLY A 160 7.86 -0.58 27.93
C GLY A 160 8.16 -1.12 29.32
N ASP A 161 8.94 -2.20 29.37
CA ASP A 161 9.34 -2.85 30.63
C ASP A 161 10.17 -1.92 31.54
N ASP A 162 10.81 -0.91 30.97
CA ASP A 162 11.55 0.15 31.67
C ASP A 162 10.65 1.30 32.17
N GLY A 163 9.33 1.18 31.99
CA GLY A 163 8.34 2.20 32.34
C GLY A 163 8.22 3.34 31.33
N GLN A 164 9.00 3.35 30.24
CA GLN A 164 8.88 4.38 29.21
C GLN A 164 7.61 4.19 28.40
N VAL A 165 6.88 5.28 28.19
CA VAL A 165 5.71 5.31 27.29
C VAL A 165 6.20 5.69 25.90
N VAL A 166 6.10 4.74 24.97
CA VAL A 166 6.54 4.91 23.58
C VAL A 166 5.37 4.66 22.64
N SER A 167 5.35 5.37 21.51
CA SER A 167 4.42 5.03 20.43
C SER A 167 4.76 3.64 19.90
N TRP A 168 3.77 2.80 19.60
CA TRP A 168 4.04 1.47 19.03
C TRP A 168 4.66 1.51 17.61
N SER A 169 4.69 2.70 17.00
CA SER A 169 5.24 2.99 15.67
C SER A 169 5.41 4.50 15.51
N ASP A 170 6.41 4.92 14.73
CA ASP A 170 6.55 6.29 14.25
C ASP A 170 5.69 6.58 13.01
N HIS A 171 5.04 5.55 12.46
CA HIS A 171 4.04 5.66 11.40
C HIS A 171 2.62 5.48 11.95
N SER A 172 1.67 6.11 11.26
CA SER A 172 0.24 5.85 11.36
C SER A 172 -0.14 4.76 10.36
N GLY A 173 -1.07 3.89 10.75
CA GLY A 173 -1.64 2.89 9.85
C GLY A 173 -2.57 3.51 8.81
N LEU A 174 -2.80 2.77 7.72
CA LEU A 174 -3.87 3.06 6.77
C LEU A 174 -4.84 1.88 6.76
N LYS A 175 -6.13 2.17 6.93
CA LYS A 175 -7.20 1.20 6.73
C LYS A 175 -8.00 1.62 5.51
N CYS A 176 -7.98 0.79 4.47
CA CYS A 176 -8.63 1.05 3.20
C CYS A 176 -9.66 -0.04 2.88
N THR A 177 -10.81 0.39 2.37
CA THR A 177 -11.90 -0.47 1.86
C THR A 177 -12.06 -0.20 0.37
N PHE A 178 -12.28 -1.23 -0.44
CA PHE A 178 -12.42 -1.12 -1.89
C PHE A 178 -13.43 -2.13 -2.44
N ASP A 179 -13.95 -1.85 -3.63
CA ASP A 179 -14.84 -2.74 -4.39
C ASP A 179 -14.08 -3.51 -5.48
N LEU A 180 -14.57 -4.72 -5.77
CA LEU A 180 -14.18 -5.60 -6.87
C LEU A 180 -15.15 -5.48 -8.06
#